data_AF-A0AA51L324-F1
#
_entry.id   AF-A0AA51L324-F1
#
_cell.length_a   1.000
_cell.length_b   1.000
_cell.length_c   1.000
_cell.angle_alpha   90.00
_cell.angle_beta   90.00
_cell.angle_gamma   90.00
#
_symmetry.space_group_name_H-M   'P 1'
#
loop_
_entity.id
_entity.type
_entity.pdbx_description
1 polymer ?
#
loop_
_entity_poly.entity_id
_entity_poly.type
_entity_poly.pdbx_seq_one_letter_code
_entity_poly.pdbx_strand_id
1 'polypeptide(L)'
;MMLNKYVVIDLETTGNVPKKGDKIIQFAAVVIENGIIKEKYSSLVNPKKNIPAFIEELTGINNSMVKDAPILSEIAPKITELLEGAYFVAHNVLFDLSFLQEELLNAGFEGFFGPILDTVEMARILYPTADGYKLTDLADQENLVHDRPHQADSDALVTAELFLIFINKLSLLPLKTVQQLARLSGGLKSDLDQLLGDMIHERKNRWEILPESVEIFHNLALKRCGTEFPLFENHENPPYPGSPQEKTQIMQKAFSAFEVKMGQFEMMDHVYKAFNTNTHALIEAGTGVGKSLGYLLPSAFFTRQTGQAVVISTHTIQLQEQLLHKEIPLLNKILPFKIKAVLLKGRSHYVSLEKFSQTLKEENDNYDTNLTKMQILVWLTETETGDRDELNLSSGGLIYWNKIKGDQPAFLTGQEWLEKDFYLRAKEAAGNADLIITNHALLLSDLAYKASILPSFDYAVIDEATILKKQQEGFLGILLII
;
A
#
# COMPACT_ATOMS: atom_id res chain seq x y z
N MET A 1 18.19 -6.54 22.12
CA MET A 1 18.10 -7.73 21.27
C MET A 1 17.05 -8.55 21.98
N MET A 2 15.86 -8.68 21.40
CA MET A 2 14.69 -9.15 22.14
C MET A 2 14.97 -10.53 22.74
N LEU A 3 14.92 -10.60 24.07
CA LEU A 3 15.18 -11.80 24.88
C LEU A 3 13.98 -12.76 24.92
N ASN A 4 12.89 -12.42 24.22
CA ASN A 4 11.63 -13.14 24.30
C ASN A 4 11.66 -14.40 23.42
N LYS A 5 10.97 -15.44 23.90
CA LYS A 5 10.68 -16.67 23.17
C LYS A 5 9.37 -16.48 22.42
N TYR A 6 9.36 -16.78 21.13
CA TYR A 6 8.16 -16.75 20.30
C TYR A 6 7.94 -18.14 19.72
N VAL A 7 6.69 -18.58 19.70
CA VAL A 7 6.29 -19.82 19.05
C VAL A 7 5.25 -19.47 18.00
N VAL A 8 5.68 -19.54 16.74
CA VAL A 8 4.81 -19.32 15.59
C VAL A 8 4.07 -20.60 15.29
N ILE A 9 2.74 -20.56 15.32
CA ILE A 9 1.87 -21.73 15.15
C ILE A 9 1.03 -21.55 13.90
N ASP A 10 0.83 -22.66 13.20
CA ASP A 10 -0.16 -22.80 12.15
C ASP A 10 -0.85 -24.15 12.30
N LEU A 11 -2.17 -24.18 12.02
CA LEU A 11 -3.01 -25.36 12.16
C LEU A 11 -3.83 -25.61 10.90
N GLU A 12 -3.78 -26.85 10.41
CA GLU A 12 -4.80 -27.35 9.49
C GLU A 12 -5.93 -28.02 10.26
N THR A 13 -7.17 -27.82 9.82
CA THR A 13 -8.37 -28.22 10.58
C THR A 13 -9.45 -28.84 9.70
N THR A 14 -10.39 -29.58 10.29
CA THR A 14 -11.52 -30.19 9.54
C THR A 14 -12.62 -29.19 9.15
N GLY A 15 -12.47 -27.91 9.47
CA GLY A 15 -13.49 -26.87 9.34
C GLY A 15 -13.12 -25.64 10.18
N ASN A 16 -14.02 -24.66 10.30
CA ASN A 16 -13.64 -23.33 10.83
C ASN A 16 -14.08 -23.06 12.27
N VAL A 17 -14.82 -23.97 12.92
CA VAL A 17 -15.44 -23.68 14.23
C VAL A 17 -15.19 -24.81 15.23
N PRO A 18 -14.21 -24.67 16.15
CA PRO A 18 -13.86 -25.74 17.09
C PRO A 18 -15.04 -26.11 18.00
N LYS A 19 -15.83 -25.12 18.44
CA LYS A 19 -17.04 -25.31 19.25
C LYS A 19 -18.15 -26.12 18.56
N LYS A 20 -18.10 -26.30 17.23
CA LYS A 20 -19.02 -27.17 16.49
C LYS A 20 -18.48 -28.59 16.29
N GLY A 21 -17.33 -28.90 16.90
CA GLY A 21 -16.68 -30.20 16.79
C GLY A 21 -15.74 -30.32 15.59
N ASP A 22 -15.28 -29.20 15.02
CA ASP A 22 -14.13 -29.22 14.11
C ASP A 22 -12.84 -29.48 14.89
N LYS A 23 -11.91 -30.19 14.26
CA LYS A 23 -10.72 -30.76 14.90
C LYS A 23 -9.45 -30.40 14.12
N ILE A 24 -8.33 -30.34 14.83
CA ILE A 24 -7.00 -30.16 14.23
C ILE A 24 -6.59 -31.45 13.49
N ILE A 25 -6.04 -31.32 12.29
CA ILE A 25 -5.52 -32.41 11.45
C ILE A 25 -4.00 -32.30 11.20
N GLN A 26 -3.44 -31.10 11.33
CA GLN A 26 -2.00 -30.88 11.38
C GLN A 26 -1.70 -29.77 12.37
N PHE A 27 -0.69 -29.99 13.21
CA PHE A 27 -0.11 -28.97 14.08
C PHE A 27 1.29 -28.66 13.58
N ALA A 28 1.64 -27.39 13.45
CA ALA A 28 3.00 -26.95 13.23
C ALA A 28 3.37 -25.82 14.18
N ALA A 29 4.64 -25.81 14.60
CA ALA A 29 5.22 -24.78 15.44
C ALA A 29 6.66 -24.49 15.02
N VAL A 30 7.04 -23.21 15.01
CA VAL A 30 8.40 -22.73 14.80
C VAL A 30 8.80 -21.88 16.00
N VAL A 31 9.85 -22.31 16.70
CA VAL A 31 10.36 -21.63 17.89
C VAL A 31 11.43 -20.63 17.48
N ILE A 32 11.26 -19.39 17.89
CA ILE A 32 12.21 -18.30 17.73
C ILE A 32 12.70 -17.87 19.10
N GLU A 33 14.02 -17.85 19.28
CA GLU A 33 14.67 -17.31 20.47
C GLU A 33 15.81 -16.40 20.07
N ASN A 34 15.89 -15.23 20.71
CA ASN A 34 16.91 -14.21 20.41
C ASN A 34 16.94 -13.82 18.92
N GLY A 35 15.78 -13.78 18.27
CA GLY A 35 15.63 -13.45 16.85
C GLY A 35 16.12 -14.52 15.88
N ILE A 36 16.33 -15.76 16.34
CA ILE A 36 16.81 -16.87 15.51
C ILE A 36 15.84 -18.05 15.64
N ILE A 37 15.50 -18.68 14.52
CA ILE A 37 14.72 -19.93 14.50
C ILE A 37 15.57 -21.06 15.11
N LYS A 38 15.09 -21.67 16.20
CA LYS A 38 15.79 -22.71 16.96
C LYS A 38 15.25 -24.11 16.71
N GLU A 39 13.93 -24.25 16.66
CA GLU A 39 13.25 -25.54 16.56
C GLU A 39 12.07 -25.41 15.60
N LYS A 40 11.83 -26.47 14.82
CA LYS A 40 10.62 -26.65 14.02
C LYS A 40 9.99 -27.97 14.44
N TYR A 41 8.71 -27.94 14.75
CA TYR A 41 7.94 -29.11 15.14
C TYR A 41 6.69 -29.20 14.28
N SER A 42 6.39 -30.37 13.74
CA SER A 42 5.13 -30.62 13.04
C SER A 42 4.66 -32.04 13.29
N SER A 43 3.34 -32.21 13.39
CA SER A 43 2.69 -33.50 13.50
C SER A 43 1.37 -33.48 12.75
N LEU A 44 1.11 -34.52 11.96
CA LEU A 44 -0.27 -34.87 11.63
C LEU A 44 -1.01 -35.25 12.90
N VAL A 45 -2.32 -35.01 12.92
CA VAL A 45 -3.17 -35.28 14.08
C VAL A 45 -4.37 -36.07 13.62
N ASN A 46 -4.67 -37.17 14.30
CA ASN A 46 -5.89 -37.93 14.06
C ASN A 46 -7.08 -37.20 14.69
N PRO A 47 -8.03 -36.65 13.90
CA PRO A 47 -9.15 -35.88 14.43
C PRO A 47 -10.27 -36.77 15.00
N LYS A 48 -10.14 -38.10 14.94
CA LYS A 48 -11.16 -39.11 15.27
C LYS A 48 -12.50 -38.91 14.55
N LYS A 49 -12.47 -38.26 13.39
CA LYS A 49 -13.62 -38.03 12.49
C LYS A 49 -13.14 -38.01 11.04
N ASN A 50 -14.08 -38.11 10.10
CA ASN A 50 -13.74 -37.99 8.68
C ASN A 50 -13.42 -36.54 8.32
N ILE A 51 -12.36 -36.34 7.54
CA ILE A 51 -12.00 -35.08 6.91
C ILE A 51 -12.93 -34.85 5.71
N PRO A 52 -13.63 -33.70 5.61
CA PRO A 52 -14.43 -33.35 4.44
C PRO A 52 -13.59 -33.21 3.16
N ALA A 53 -14.15 -33.61 2.01
CA ALA A 53 -13.42 -33.57 0.73
C ALA A 53 -12.88 -32.20 0.34
N PHE A 54 -13.59 -31.11 0.67
CA PHE A 54 -13.13 -29.75 0.37
C PHE A 54 -11.92 -29.33 1.22
N ILE A 55 -11.75 -29.87 2.43
CA ILE A 55 -10.56 -29.66 3.27
C ILE A 55 -9.38 -30.45 2.70
N GLU A 56 -9.62 -31.68 2.25
CA GLU A 56 -8.61 -32.50 1.58
C GLU A 56 -8.11 -31.83 0.29
N GLU A 57 -8.99 -31.20 -0.49
CA GLU A 57 -8.62 -30.43 -1.67
C GLU A 57 -7.79 -29.18 -1.34
N LEU A 58 -8.10 -28.50 -0.23
CA LEU A 58 -7.41 -27.28 0.20
C LEU A 58 -6.01 -27.56 0.77
N THR A 59 -5.89 -28.60 1.61
CA THR A 59 -4.70 -28.87 2.45
C THR A 59 -3.84 -30.02 1.92
N GLY A 60 -4.40 -30.84 1.04
CA GLY A 60 -3.79 -32.10 0.61
C GLY A 60 -3.79 -33.21 1.67
N ILE A 61 -4.35 -32.98 2.87
CA ILE A 61 -4.38 -33.95 3.97
C ILE A 61 -5.64 -34.79 3.88
N ASN A 62 -5.46 -36.09 3.68
CA ASN A 62 -6.56 -37.04 3.56
C ASN A 62 -6.70 -37.97 4.77
N ASN A 63 -7.84 -38.66 4.84
CA ASN A 63 -8.18 -39.57 5.95
C ASN A 63 -7.16 -40.71 6.14
N SER A 64 -6.45 -41.13 5.09
CA SER A 64 -5.45 -42.20 5.21
C SER A 64 -4.16 -41.74 5.88
N MET A 65 -3.77 -40.47 5.67
CA MET A 65 -2.58 -39.88 6.28
C MET A 65 -2.70 -39.69 7.78
N VAL A 66 -3.89 -39.30 8.26
CA VAL A 66 -4.14 -39.03 9.69
C VAL A 66 -4.58 -40.25 10.48
N LYS A 67 -4.85 -41.39 9.83
CA LYS A 67 -5.44 -42.56 10.48
C LYS A 67 -4.57 -43.12 11.61
N ASP A 68 -3.27 -43.23 11.34
CA ASP A 68 -2.29 -43.78 12.29
C ASP A 68 -1.47 -42.66 12.97
N ALA A 69 -1.83 -41.39 12.72
CA ALA A 69 -1.23 -40.23 13.36
C ALA A 69 -1.65 -40.16 14.85
N PRO A 70 -0.86 -39.52 15.72
CA PRO A 70 -1.22 -39.35 17.11
C PRO A 70 -2.50 -38.51 17.25
N ILE A 71 -3.24 -38.73 18.33
CA ILE A 71 -4.33 -37.84 18.69
C ILE A 71 -3.76 -36.64 19.46
N LEU A 72 -4.49 -35.52 19.49
CA LEU A 72 -3.91 -34.30 20.06
C LEU A 72 -3.48 -34.44 21.53
N SER A 73 -4.21 -35.21 22.33
CA SER A 73 -3.84 -35.46 23.73
C SER A 73 -2.49 -36.17 23.91
N GLU A 74 -2.01 -36.90 22.90
CA GLU A 74 -0.69 -37.56 22.94
C GLU A 74 0.45 -36.58 22.67
N ILE A 75 0.21 -35.52 21.88
CA ILE A 75 1.20 -34.48 21.59
C ILE A 75 1.07 -33.23 22.47
N ALA A 76 -0.04 -33.10 23.22
CA ALA A 76 -0.30 -31.98 24.11
C ALA A 76 0.85 -31.67 25.10
N PRO A 77 1.52 -32.65 25.74
CA PRO A 77 2.67 -32.36 26.61
C PRO A 77 3.79 -31.59 25.91
N LYS A 78 4.13 -31.98 24.67
CA LYS A 78 5.16 -31.31 23.87
C LYS A 78 4.71 -29.91 23.44
N ILE A 79 3.43 -29.73 23.11
CA ILE A 79 2.88 -28.40 22.76
C ILE A 79 2.98 -27.46 23.96
N THR A 80 2.61 -27.91 25.16
CA THR A 80 2.71 -27.11 26.39
C THR A 80 4.16 -26.74 26.72
N GLU A 81 5.10 -27.68 26.57
CA GLU A 81 6.54 -27.41 26.73
C GLU A 81 7.04 -26.33 25.74
N LEU A 82 6.64 -26.43 24.47
CA LEU A 82 6.99 -25.44 23.45
C LEU A 82 6.47 -24.05 23.83
N LEU A 83 5.23 -23.95 24.29
CA LEU A 83 4.57 -22.68 24.63
C LEU A 83 4.97 -22.09 25.98
N GLU A 84 5.69 -22.82 26.83
CA GLU A 84 6.10 -22.32 28.14
C GLU A 84 6.96 -21.06 28.01
N GLY A 85 6.50 -19.97 28.66
CA GLY A 85 7.16 -18.67 28.67
C GLY A 85 7.22 -17.95 27.32
N ALA A 86 6.43 -18.38 26.34
CA ALA A 86 6.47 -17.85 24.98
C ALA A 86 5.32 -16.90 24.65
N TYR A 87 5.56 -16.01 23.69
CA TYR A 87 4.50 -15.40 22.90
C TYR A 87 3.95 -16.44 21.91
N PHE A 88 2.64 -16.59 21.87
CA PHE A 88 1.95 -17.33 20.82
C PHE A 88 1.79 -16.41 19.61
N VAL A 89 2.33 -16.80 18.46
CA VAL A 89 2.27 -16.00 17.23
C VAL A 89 1.57 -16.80 16.15
N ALA A 90 0.66 -16.20 15.40
CA ALA A 90 0.07 -16.84 14.22
C ALA A 90 -0.44 -15.79 13.21
N HIS A 91 -0.82 -16.25 12.03
CA HIS A 91 -1.38 -15.40 10.97
C HIS A 91 -2.91 -15.48 11.02
N ASN A 92 -3.56 -14.50 11.70
CA ASN A 92 -4.93 -14.56 12.22
C ASN A 92 -5.05 -15.35 13.54
N VAL A 93 -4.33 -14.89 14.56
CA VAL A 93 -4.03 -15.62 15.81
C VAL A 93 -5.24 -16.20 16.55
N LEU A 94 -6.39 -15.53 16.51
CA LEU A 94 -7.59 -15.98 17.22
C LEU A 94 -8.15 -17.28 16.62
N PHE A 95 -7.89 -17.56 15.34
CA PHE A 95 -8.27 -18.82 14.72
C PHE A 95 -7.51 -19.98 15.37
N ASP A 96 -6.19 -19.98 15.25
CA ASP A 96 -5.31 -21.06 15.74
C ASP A 96 -5.43 -21.24 17.24
N LEU A 97 -5.42 -20.13 17.98
CA LEU A 97 -5.55 -20.14 19.44
C LEU A 97 -6.88 -20.75 19.87
N SER A 98 -8.00 -20.45 19.18
CA SER A 98 -9.30 -21.00 19.57
C SER A 98 -9.39 -22.51 19.40
N PHE A 99 -8.76 -23.05 18.35
CA PHE A 99 -8.67 -24.49 18.13
C PHE A 99 -7.77 -25.16 19.16
N LEU A 100 -6.56 -24.60 19.37
CA LEU A 100 -5.62 -25.18 20.30
C LEU A 100 -6.15 -25.13 21.74
N GLN A 101 -6.80 -24.05 22.15
CA GLN A 101 -7.40 -23.91 23.48
C GLN A 101 -8.44 -24.99 23.73
N GLU A 102 -9.38 -25.19 22.79
CA GLU A 102 -10.43 -26.21 22.90
C GLU A 102 -9.83 -27.63 22.97
N GLU A 103 -8.83 -27.91 22.15
CA GLU A 103 -8.17 -29.23 22.09
C GLU A 103 -7.34 -29.52 23.35
N LEU A 104 -6.61 -28.54 23.89
CA LEU A 104 -5.88 -28.67 25.15
C LEU A 104 -6.81 -28.92 26.34
N LEU A 105 -7.92 -28.18 26.43
CA LEU A 105 -8.93 -28.37 27.48
C LEU A 105 -9.56 -29.77 27.39
N ASN A 106 -9.90 -30.22 26.19
CA ASN A 106 -10.43 -31.57 25.96
C ASN A 106 -9.41 -32.69 26.28
N ALA A 107 -8.12 -32.39 26.16
CA ALA A 107 -7.03 -33.28 26.55
C ALA A 107 -6.70 -33.23 28.07
N GLY A 108 -7.36 -32.36 28.84
CA GLY A 108 -7.17 -32.23 30.30
C GLY A 108 -6.04 -31.28 30.73
N PHE A 109 -5.56 -30.40 29.84
CA PHE A 109 -4.56 -29.37 30.13
C PHE A 109 -5.22 -28.02 30.43
N GLU A 110 -4.52 -27.09 31.07
CA GLU A 110 -5.07 -25.80 31.49
C GLU A 110 -5.27 -24.80 30.33
N GLY A 111 -4.83 -25.11 29.11
CA GLY A 111 -4.87 -24.20 27.96
C GLY A 111 -3.76 -23.14 27.98
N PHE A 112 -3.79 -22.17 27.08
CA PHE A 112 -2.77 -21.13 26.95
C PHE A 112 -3.26 -19.77 27.48
N PHE A 113 -2.46 -19.13 28.33
CA PHE A 113 -2.74 -17.83 28.95
C PHE A 113 -1.59 -16.81 28.78
N GLY A 114 -0.62 -17.12 27.92
CA GLY A 114 0.47 -16.20 27.61
C GLY A 114 0.06 -15.13 26.62
N PRO A 115 0.98 -14.23 26.27
CA PRO A 115 0.70 -13.16 25.32
C PRO A 115 0.57 -13.70 23.89
N ILE A 116 -0.29 -13.07 23.11
CA ILE A 116 -0.62 -13.45 21.73
C ILE A 116 -0.23 -12.34 20.75
N LEU A 117 0.28 -12.69 19.57
CA LEU A 117 0.60 -11.75 18.49
C LEU A 117 -0.03 -12.21 17.19
N ASP A 118 -0.67 -11.27 16.48
CA ASP A 118 -1.28 -11.53 15.17
C ASP A 118 -0.45 -10.90 14.07
N THR A 119 0.14 -11.71 13.21
CA THR A 119 0.96 -11.22 12.10
C THR A 119 0.13 -10.49 11.03
N VAL A 120 -1.18 -10.74 10.90
CA VAL A 120 -2.07 -9.95 10.02
C VAL A 120 -2.23 -8.54 10.57
N GLU A 121 -2.44 -8.41 11.88
CA GLU A 121 -2.56 -7.11 12.55
C GLU A 121 -1.24 -6.32 12.44
N MET A 122 -0.11 -6.99 12.70
CA MET A 122 1.23 -6.41 12.50
C MET A 122 1.46 -6.00 11.05
N ALA A 123 1.12 -6.85 10.07
CA ALA A 123 1.28 -6.55 8.65
C ALA A 123 0.48 -5.31 8.25
N ARG A 124 -0.78 -5.18 8.71
CA ARG A 124 -1.60 -4.00 8.45
C ARG A 124 -0.95 -2.72 8.95
N ILE A 125 -0.35 -2.75 10.15
CA ILE A 125 0.35 -1.62 10.76
C ILE A 125 1.65 -1.30 10.03
N LEU A 126 2.45 -2.32 9.76
CA LEU A 126 3.84 -2.16 9.32
C LEU A 126 3.98 -2.03 7.80
N TYR A 127 3.09 -2.67 7.03
CA TYR A 127 2.98 -2.58 5.58
C TYR A 127 1.64 -1.94 5.18
N PRO A 128 1.39 -0.68 5.58
CA PRO A 128 0.10 -0.04 5.36
C PRO A 128 -0.23 0.19 3.88
N THR A 129 0.77 0.05 2.99
CA THR A 129 0.64 0.20 1.54
C THR A 129 0.57 -1.13 0.77
N ALA A 130 0.51 -2.28 1.46
CA ALA A 130 0.39 -3.57 0.80
C ALA A 130 -1.00 -3.77 0.17
N ASP A 131 -1.06 -4.38 -1.01
CA ASP A 131 -2.31 -4.67 -1.73
C ASP A 131 -3.16 -5.73 -1.02
N GLY A 132 -2.50 -6.67 -0.33
CA GLY A 132 -3.10 -7.78 0.38
C GLY A 132 -2.32 -8.14 1.64
N TYR A 133 -3.02 -8.79 2.58
CA TYR A 133 -2.44 -9.21 3.87
C TYR A 133 -2.53 -10.72 4.08
N LYS A 134 -2.76 -11.50 3.01
CA LYS A 134 -2.65 -12.95 3.08
C LYS A 134 -1.17 -13.32 3.15
N LEU A 135 -0.86 -14.45 3.78
CA LEU A 135 0.51 -14.94 3.91
C LEU A 135 1.22 -15.04 2.55
N THR A 136 0.54 -15.56 1.52
CA THR A 136 1.09 -15.68 0.16
C THR A 136 1.47 -14.33 -0.43
N ASP A 137 0.59 -13.33 -0.31
CA ASP A 137 0.79 -12.00 -0.89
C ASP A 137 2.01 -11.30 -0.22
N LEU A 138 2.12 -11.45 1.09
CA LEU A 138 3.21 -10.88 1.89
C LEU A 138 4.53 -11.64 1.67
N ALA A 139 4.49 -12.96 1.52
CA ALA A 139 5.65 -13.79 1.23
C ALA A 139 6.24 -13.45 -0.14
N ASP A 140 5.39 -13.30 -1.15
CA ASP A 140 5.80 -12.87 -2.50
C ASP A 140 6.43 -11.48 -2.48
N GLN A 141 5.83 -10.53 -1.76
CA GLN A 141 6.36 -9.17 -1.62
C GLN A 141 7.78 -9.17 -1.02
N GLU A 142 8.02 -10.02 -0.02
CA GLU A 142 9.32 -10.14 0.67
C GLU A 142 10.27 -11.14 0.02
N ASN A 143 9.88 -11.75 -1.11
CA ASN A 143 10.64 -12.79 -1.82
C ASN A 143 10.99 -13.99 -0.92
N LEU A 144 10.07 -14.38 -0.02
CA LEU A 144 10.19 -15.58 0.80
C LEU A 144 9.84 -16.83 -0.02
N VAL A 145 10.50 -17.95 0.28
CA VAL A 145 10.25 -19.22 -0.40
C VAL A 145 9.04 -19.90 0.23
N HIS A 146 7.94 -19.98 -0.51
CA HIS A 146 6.70 -20.63 -0.07
C HIS A 146 6.43 -21.92 -0.87
N ASP A 147 7.21 -22.96 -0.59
CA ASP A 147 7.24 -24.20 -1.41
C ASP A 147 5.93 -25.02 -1.38
N ARG A 148 5.25 -25.07 -0.23
CA ARG A 148 4.05 -25.89 -0.01
C ARG A 148 2.94 -25.09 0.71
N PRO A 149 2.30 -24.12 0.03
CA PRO A 149 1.18 -23.38 0.61
C PRO A 149 0.07 -24.31 1.08
N HIS A 150 -0.56 -23.97 2.22
CA HIS A 150 -1.62 -24.79 2.83
C HIS A 150 -1.12 -26.13 3.39
N GLN A 151 0.15 -26.16 3.81
CA GLN A 151 0.65 -27.14 4.76
C GLN A 151 1.19 -26.40 5.99
N ALA A 152 0.71 -26.77 7.17
CA ALA A 152 0.99 -26.00 8.37
C ALA A 152 2.49 -25.85 8.68
N ASP A 153 3.32 -26.85 8.37
CA ASP A 153 4.76 -26.76 8.56
C ASP A 153 5.44 -25.73 7.65
N SER A 154 4.94 -25.59 6.41
CA SER A 154 5.41 -24.57 5.48
C SER A 154 4.90 -23.19 5.89
N ASP A 155 3.62 -23.08 6.22
CA ASP A 155 2.95 -21.81 6.54
C ASP A 155 3.46 -21.23 7.87
N ALA A 156 3.68 -22.07 8.90
CA ALA A 156 4.31 -21.64 10.15
C ALA A 156 5.74 -21.13 9.96
N LEU A 157 6.51 -21.73 9.03
CA LEU A 157 7.87 -21.28 8.73
C LEU A 157 7.89 -19.93 8.02
N VAL A 158 7.08 -19.76 6.97
CA VAL A 158 6.99 -18.48 6.26
C VAL A 158 6.46 -17.39 7.21
N THR A 159 5.48 -17.72 8.06
CA THR A 159 4.98 -16.79 9.09
C THR A 159 6.07 -16.41 10.09
N ALA A 160 6.95 -17.33 10.49
CA ALA A 160 8.08 -17.06 11.38
C ALA A 160 9.12 -16.14 10.74
N GLU A 161 9.45 -16.36 9.47
CA GLU A 161 10.37 -15.50 8.72
C GLU A 161 9.78 -14.09 8.53
N LEU A 162 8.51 -14.01 8.14
CA LEU A 162 7.77 -12.75 8.01
C LEU A 162 7.69 -12.01 9.35
N PHE A 163 7.44 -12.71 10.45
CA PHE A 163 7.43 -12.13 11.79
C PHE A 163 8.79 -11.51 12.15
N LEU A 164 9.91 -12.17 11.84
CA LEU A 164 11.25 -11.59 12.06
C LEU A 164 11.46 -10.32 11.24
N ILE A 165 10.94 -10.25 10.01
CA ILE A 165 10.97 -9.04 9.18
C ILE A 165 10.17 -7.92 9.87
N PHE A 166 8.98 -8.21 10.41
CA PHE A 166 8.19 -7.24 11.16
C PHE A 166 8.88 -6.74 12.42
N ILE A 167 9.50 -7.64 13.18
CA ILE A 167 10.32 -7.28 14.36
C ILE A 167 11.46 -6.34 13.96
N ASN A 168 12.16 -6.65 12.86
CA ASN A 168 13.22 -5.80 12.35
C ASN A 168 12.68 -4.42 11.92
N LYS A 169 11.56 -4.37 11.18
CA LYS A 169 10.93 -3.11 10.76
C LYS A 169 10.50 -2.26 11.97
N LEU A 170 9.85 -2.84 12.97
CA LEU A 170 9.53 -2.16 14.24
C LEU A 170 10.77 -1.57 14.92
N SER A 171 11.90 -2.30 14.87
CA SER A 171 13.15 -1.85 15.50
C SER A 171 13.77 -0.63 14.82
N LEU A 172 13.53 -0.48 13.51
CA LEU A 172 14.01 0.63 12.69
C LEU A 172 13.10 1.86 12.76
N LEU A 173 11.86 1.72 13.24
CA LEU A 173 10.96 2.87 13.41
C LEU A 173 11.50 3.85 14.46
N PRO A 174 11.32 5.17 14.25
CA PRO A 174 11.63 6.20 15.24
C PRO A 174 10.97 5.90 16.60
N LEU A 175 11.68 6.14 17.71
CA LEU A 175 11.19 5.83 19.05
C LEU A 175 9.85 6.53 19.34
N LYS A 176 9.67 7.74 18.81
CA LYS A 176 8.41 8.49 18.89
C LYS A 176 7.26 7.72 18.25
N THR A 177 7.46 7.13 17.08
CA THR A 177 6.47 6.28 16.41
C THR A 177 6.14 5.08 17.28
N VAL A 178 7.15 4.34 17.75
CA VAL A 178 6.94 3.15 18.62
C VAL A 178 6.18 3.51 19.90
N GLN A 179 6.48 4.65 20.53
CA GLN A 179 5.74 5.15 21.69
C GLN A 179 4.27 5.45 21.39
N GLN A 180 3.97 6.01 20.23
CA GLN A 180 2.58 6.24 19.81
C GLN A 180 1.87 4.92 19.50
N LEU A 181 2.54 3.97 18.84
CA LEU A 181 2.01 2.63 18.61
C LEU A 181 1.65 1.94 19.93
N ALA A 182 2.53 1.97 20.93
CA ALA A 182 2.30 1.36 22.25
C ALA A 182 1.12 1.98 23.00
N ARG A 183 0.85 3.27 22.79
CA ARG A 183 -0.32 3.93 23.40
C ARG A 183 -1.63 3.48 22.75
N LEU A 184 -1.61 3.20 21.44
CA LEU A 184 -2.79 2.82 20.66
C LEU A 184 -3.07 1.32 20.70
N SER A 185 -2.06 0.51 21.03
CA SER A 185 -2.14 -0.96 20.99
C SER A 185 -3.10 -1.56 22.01
N GLY A 186 -3.48 -0.85 23.07
CA GLY A 186 -4.46 -1.35 24.05
C GLY A 186 -5.86 -1.66 23.48
N GLY A 187 -6.19 -1.13 22.29
CA GLY A 187 -7.45 -1.44 21.58
C GLY A 187 -7.32 -2.50 20.49
N LEU A 188 -6.18 -3.19 20.40
CA LEU A 188 -5.93 -4.26 19.43
C LEU A 188 -6.47 -5.60 19.91
N LYS A 189 -6.46 -6.60 19.02
CA LYS A 189 -6.84 -7.98 19.37
C LYS A 189 -5.67 -8.78 19.92
N SER A 190 -4.45 -8.39 19.58
CA SER A 190 -3.22 -9.02 20.04
C SER A 190 -2.52 -8.18 21.11
N ASP A 191 -1.63 -8.81 21.88
CA ASP A 191 -0.85 -8.20 22.97
C ASP A 191 0.40 -7.48 22.44
N LEU A 192 0.24 -6.76 21.32
CA LEU A 192 1.32 -6.00 20.69
C LEU A 192 1.85 -4.88 21.62
N ASP A 193 1.03 -4.41 22.56
CA ASP A 193 1.41 -3.45 23.59
C ASP A 193 2.57 -3.94 24.46
N GLN A 194 2.59 -5.22 24.83
CA GLN A 194 3.66 -5.82 25.63
C GLN A 194 4.99 -5.80 24.86
N LEU A 195 4.95 -6.24 23.59
CA LEU A 195 6.11 -6.25 22.71
C LEU A 195 6.69 -4.83 22.51
N LEU A 196 5.81 -3.86 22.23
CA LEU A 196 6.22 -2.47 22.03
C LEU A 196 6.75 -1.84 23.33
N GLY A 197 6.18 -2.20 24.48
CA GLY A 197 6.64 -1.80 25.81
C GLY A 197 8.08 -2.24 26.08
N ASP A 198 8.39 -3.50 25.79
CA ASP A 198 9.75 -4.06 25.92
C ASP A 198 10.74 -3.30 25.02
N MET A 199 10.37 -3.04 23.76
CA MET A 199 11.19 -2.27 22.82
C MET A 199 11.48 -0.85 23.30
N ILE A 200 10.47 -0.18 23.85
CA ILE A 200 10.62 1.17 24.41
C ILE A 200 11.56 1.12 25.62
N HIS A 201 11.41 0.14 26.50
CA HIS A 201 12.25 -0.02 27.68
C HIS A 201 13.73 -0.22 27.29
N GLU A 202 14.01 -1.11 26.33
CA GLU A 202 15.37 -1.35 25.82
C GLU A 202 16.02 -0.09 25.21
N ARG A 203 15.21 0.79 24.60
CA ARG A 203 15.66 2.00 23.91
C ARG A 203 15.71 3.24 24.80
N LYS A 204 15.04 3.26 25.97
CA LYS A 204 14.83 4.46 26.80
C LYS A 204 16.10 5.19 27.22
N ASN A 205 17.22 4.46 27.35
CA ASN A 205 18.52 5.01 27.76
C ASN A 205 19.54 5.09 26.62
N ARG A 206 19.12 4.84 25.37
CA ARG A 206 19.99 4.93 24.20
C ARG A 206 19.74 6.25 23.51
N TRP A 207 20.82 6.93 23.13
CA TRP A 207 20.69 8.08 22.25
C TRP A 207 20.24 7.61 20.87
N GLU A 208 19.09 8.09 20.40
CA GLU A 208 18.58 7.78 19.08
C GLU A 208 19.14 8.76 18.06
N ILE A 209 19.75 8.21 17.00
CA ILE A 209 20.13 8.96 15.81
C ILE A 209 19.08 8.64 14.75
N LEU A 210 18.29 9.64 14.39
CA LEU A 210 17.31 9.50 13.32
C LEU A 210 18.02 9.53 11.95
N PRO A 211 17.57 8.75 10.96
CA PRO A 211 18.02 8.91 9.59
C PRO A 211 17.82 10.34 9.10
N GLU A 212 18.70 10.85 8.23
CA GLU A 212 18.54 12.19 7.65
C GLU A 212 17.21 12.36 6.90
N SER A 213 16.69 11.27 6.35
CA SER A 213 15.40 11.20 5.66
C SER A 213 14.18 11.33 6.57
N VAL A 214 14.32 11.44 7.90
CA VAL A 214 13.21 11.52 8.85
C VAL A 214 13.36 12.74 9.75
N GLU A 215 12.24 13.39 10.07
CA GLU A 215 12.18 14.48 11.04
C GLU A 215 11.05 14.29 12.04
N ILE A 216 11.18 14.87 13.23
CA ILE A 216 10.10 14.90 14.22
C ILE A 216 9.41 16.26 14.18
N PHE A 217 8.11 16.26 13.93
CA PHE A 217 7.26 17.45 13.93
C PHE A 217 6.03 17.19 14.80
N HIS A 218 5.86 17.95 15.89
CA HIS A 218 4.74 17.78 16.86
C HIS A 218 4.55 16.34 17.35
N ASN A 219 5.66 15.64 17.66
CA ASN A 219 5.72 14.22 18.04
C ASN A 219 5.36 13.21 16.94
N LEU A 220 5.10 13.65 15.71
CA LEU A 220 5.01 12.78 14.54
C LEU A 220 6.39 12.62 13.92
N ALA A 221 6.78 11.40 13.59
CA ALA A 221 7.92 11.19 12.71
C ALA A 221 7.43 11.24 11.26
N LEU A 222 8.02 12.13 10.48
CA LEU A 222 7.67 12.39 9.08
C LEU A 222 8.87 12.11 8.19
N LYS A 223 8.66 11.49 7.04
CA LYS A 223 9.67 11.46 5.99
C LYS A 223 9.93 12.88 5.49
N ARG A 224 11.20 13.28 5.45
CA ARG A 224 11.62 14.51 4.78
C ARG A 224 11.35 14.34 3.29
N CYS A 225 10.49 15.18 2.75
CA CYS A 225 10.36 15.30 1.31
C CYS A 225 11.62 16.00 0.77
N GLY A 226 12.33 15.35 -0.15
CA GLY A 226 13.46 15.95 -0.83
C GLY A 226 13.02 17.20 -1.59
N THR A 227 13.74 18.31 -1.42
CA THR A 227 13.55 19.56 -2.17
C THR A 227 14.23 19.54 -3.54
N GLU A 228 14.87 18.44 -3.90
CA GLU A 228 15.63 18.32 -5.14
C GLU A 228 14.76 17.81 -6.27
N PHE A 229 14.00 18.72 -6.87
CA PHE A 229 13.76 18.59 -8.30
C PHE A 229 15.05 19.04 -8.98
N PRO A 230 15.71 18.20 -9.79
CA PRO A 230 16.87 18.67 -10.52
C PRO A 230 16.39 19.84 -11.38
N LEU A 231 17.02 21.01 -11.21
CA LEU A 231 16.86 22.13 -12.12
C LEU A 231 17.42 21.66 -13.46
N PHE A 232 16.55 21.19 -14.35
CA PHE A 232 16.99 20.65 -15.63
C PHE A 232 17.19 21.79 -16.63
N GLU A 233 18.37 22.37 -16.60
CA GLU A 233 18.88 23.27 -17.65
C GLU A 233 19.26 22.45 -18.89
N ASN A 234 18.28 22.00 -19.66
CA ASN A 234 18.51 21.83 -21.09
C ASN A 234 17.83 22.99 -21.79
N HIS A 235 18.54 23.70 -22.67
CA HIS A 235 18.05 24.87 -23.41
C HIS A 235 17.60 24.52 -24.85
N GLU A 236 17.67 23.25 -25.24
CA GLU A 236 17.24 22.83 -26.57
C GLU A 236 15.72 22.69 -26.64
N ASN A 237 15.13 23.29 -27.67
CA ASN A 237 13.69 23.25 -27.95
C ASN A 237 13.48 22.48 -29.27
N PRO A 238 13.57 21.14 -29.24
CA PRO A 238 13.57 20.35 -30.46
C PRO A 238 12.21 20.44 -31.18
N PRO A 239 12.20 20.40 -32.52
CA PRO A 239 10.96 20.39 -33.27
C PRO A 239 10.20 19.08 -33.03
N TYR A 240 8.87 19.15 -33.13
CA TYR A 240 8.03 17.96 -33.05
C TYR A 240 8.30 17.03 -34.25
N PRO A 241 8.41 15.70 -34.05
CA PRO A 241 8.64 14.74 -35.13
C PRO A 241 7.41 14.61 -36.03
N GLY A 242 7.40 15.33 -37.15
CA GLY A 242 6.26 15.39 -38.07
C GLY A 242 6.16 14.19 -39.02
N SER A 243 7.26 13.49 -39.27
CA SER A 243 7.28 12.32 -40.17
C SER A 243 7.21 10.99 -39.41
N PRO A 244 6.58 9.94 -39.98
CA PRO A 244 6.61 8.59 -39.41
C PRO A 244 8.03 8.07 -39.14
N GLN A 245 9.01 8.46 -39.97
CA GLN A 245 10.41 8.07 -39.83
C GLN A 245 11.04 8.70 -38.58
N GLU A 246 10.86 10.00 -38.36
CA GLU A 246 11.34 10.69 -37.15
C GLU A 246 10.71 10.10 -35.89
N LYS A 247 9.39 9.86 -35.90
CA LYS A 247 8.70 9.22 -34.77
C LYS A 247 9.27 7.84 -34.47
N THR A 248 9.50 7.04 -35.51
CA THR A 248 10.07 5.69 -35.36
C THR A 248 11.47 5.75 -34.75
N GLN A 249 12.33 6.68 -35.20
CA GLN A 249 13.68 6.85 -34.64
C GLN A 249 13.67 7.19 -33.16
N ILE A 250 12.76 8.06 -32.72
CA ILE A 250 12.65 8.44 -31.30
C ILE A 250 12.10 7.25 -30.48
N MET A 251 11.09 6.54 -30.98
CA MET A 251 10.51 5.36 -30.31
C MET A 251 11.50 4.20 -30.17
N GLN A 252 12.33 3.96 -31.19
CA GLN A 252 13.35 2.89 -31.18
C GLN A 252 14.42 3.08 -30.10
N LYS A 253 14.62 4.30 -29.56
CA LYS A 253 15.55 4.52 -28.45
C LYS A 253 15.14 3.82 -27.16
N ALA A 254 13.84 3.64 -26.93
CA ALA A 254 13.33 2.95 -25.74
C ALA A 254 12.93 1.49 -26.01
N PHE A 255 12.67 1.15 -27.27
CA PHE A 255 12.17 -0.16 -27.68
C PHE A 255 13.07 -0.76 -28.76
N SER A 256 13.84 -1.79 -28.41
CA SER A 256 14.68 -2.54 -29.36
C SER A 256 13.88 -3.27 -30.44
N ALA A 257 12.59 -3.56 -30.20
CA ALA A 257 11.65 -4.19 -31.12
C ALA A 257 10.32 -3.42 -31.21
N PHE A 258 10.36 -2.11 -31.50
CA PHE A 258 9.15 -1.30 -31.67
C PHE A 258 8.39 -1.68 -32.95
N GLU A 259 7.13 -2.07 -32.81
CA GLU A 259 6.21 -2.21 -33.94
C GLU A 259 5.54 -0.88 -34.26
N VAL A 260 5.67 -0.45 -35.51
CA VAL A 260 5.05 0.79 -35.99
C VAL A 260 3.54 0.58 -36.11
N LYS A 261 2.78 1.38 -35.36
CA LYS A 261 1.31 1.44 -35.44
C LYS A 261 0.89 2.78 -36.06
N MET A 262 0.53 2.78 -37.34
CA MET A 262 0.22 4.03 -38.07
C MET A 262 -0.89 4.86 -37.41
N GLY A 263 -1.94 4.22 -36.88
CA GLY A 263 -3.01 4.92 -36.16
C GLY A 263 -2.53 5.65 -34.89
N GLN A 264 -1.46 5.18 -34.26
CA GLN A 264 -0.82 5.88 -33.14
C GLN A 264 -0.14 7.17 -33.60
N PHE A 265 0.55 7.13 -34.74
CA PHE A 265 1.24 8.29 -35.30
C PHE A 265 0.25 9.34 -35.80
N GLU A 266 -0.84 8.91 -36.45
CA GLU A 266 -1.93 9.78 -36.85
C GLU A 266 -2.56 10.47 -35.64
N MET A 267 -2.84 9.71 -34.58
CA MET A 267 -3.32 10.26 -33.31
C MET A 267 -2.37 11.34 -32.77
N MET A 268 -1.06 11.07 -32.72
CA MET A 268 -0.07 12.05 -32.26
C MET A 268 -0.12 13.36 -33.04
N ASP A 269 -0.25 13.28 -34.37
CA ASP A 269 -0.32 14.48 -35.23
C ASP A 269 -1.62 15.25 -35.05
N HIS A 270 -2.74 14.54 -34.89
CA HIS A 270 -4.02 15.15 -34.61
C HIS A 270 -4.02 15.88 -33.26
N VAL A 271 -3.44 15.29 -32.21
CA VAL A 271 -3.26 15.93 -30.90
C VAL A 271 -2.38 17.17 -31.02
N TYR A 272 -1.19 17.05 -31.62
CA TYR A 272 -0.24 18.16 -31.73
C TYR A 272 -0.82 19.33 -32.54
N LYS A 273 -1.50 19.02 -33.65
CA LYS A 273 -2.21 20.02 -34.46
C LYS A 273 -3.28 20.73 -33.64
N ALA A 274 -4.10 19.98 -32.90
CA ALA A 274 -5.20 20.55 -32.10
C ALA A 274 -4.70 21.54 -31.05
N PHE A 275 -3.59 21.24 -30.37
CA PHE A 275 -2.95 22.17 -29.44
C PHE A 275 -2.44 23.44 -30.15
N ASN A 276 -1.72 23.30 -31.26
CA ASN A 276 -1.18 24.45 -31.99
C ASN A 276 -2.25 25.32 -32.66
N THR A 277 -3.41 24.77 -33.01
CA THR A 277 -4.52 25.52 -33.61
C THR A 277 -5.58 25.98 -32.61
N ASN A 278 -5.41 25.70 -31.31
CA ASN A 278 -6.40 26.00 -30.27
C ASN A 278 -7.80 25.44 -30.58
N THR A 279 -7.87 24.25 -31.18
CA THR A 279 -9.13 23.60 -31.57
C THR A 279 -9.42 22.37 -30.75
N HIS A 280 -10.71 22.02 -30.62
CA HIS A 280 -11.11 20.73 -30.08
C HIS A 280 -10.83 19.60 -31.08
N ALA A 281 -10.45 18.43 -30.58
CA ALA A 281 -10.38 17.22 -31.40
C ALA A 281 -11.01 16.04 -30.64
N LEU A 282 -11.73 15.22 -31.38
CA LEU A 282 -12.37 14.00 -30.88
C LEU A 282 -11.70 12.82 -31.57
N ILE A 283 -11.01 11.96 -30.82
CA ILE A 283 -10.25 10.85 -31.38
C ILE A 283 -10.77 9.56 -30.78
N GLU A 284 -11.37 8.69 -31.60
CA GLU A 284 -11.68 7.32 -31.20
C GLU A 284 -10.49 6.43 -31.51
N ALA A 285 -9.89 5.83 -30.47
CA ALA A 285 -8.73 4.97 -30.63
C ALA A 285 -9.00 3.56 -30.10
N GLY A 286 -8.78 2.56 -30.97
CA GLY A 286 -8.93 1.15 -30.62
C GLY A 286 -8.01 0.71 -29.47
N THR A 287 -8.39 -0.36 -28.78
CA THR A 287 -7.54 -0.96 -27.74
C THR A 287 -6.21 -1.44 -28.33
N GLY A 288 -5.12 -1.27 -27.58
CA GLY A 288 -3.80 -1.70 -28.03
C GLY A 288 -3.10 -0.79 -29.06
N VAL A 289 -3.72 0.32 -29.48
CA VAL A 289 -3.09 1.32 -30.38
C VAL A 289 -1.94 2.08 -29.70
N GLY A 290 -1.85 2.05 -28.38
CA GLY A 290 -0.86 2.82 -27.61
C GLY A 290 -1.33 4.26 -27.36
N LYS A 291 -2.60 4.40 -26.96
CA LYS A 291 -3.31 5.67 -26.76
C LYS A 291 -2.54 6.66 -25.90
N SER A 292 -1.98 6.19 -24.78
CA SER A 292 -1.28 7.04 -23.84
C SER A 292 -0.08 7.75 -24.45
N LEU A 293 0.83 7.01 -25.10
CA LEU A 293 1.94 7.65 -25.84
C LEU A 293 1.43 8.52 -26.99
N GLY A 294 0.28 8.17 -27.58
CA GLY A 294 -0.41 8.93 -28.60
C GLY A 294 -0.73 10.37 -28.19
N TYR A 295 -1.13 10.60 -26.94
CA TYR A 295 -1.38 11.95 -26.43
C TYR A 295 -0.26 12.52 -25.56
N LEU A 296 0.54 11.68 -24.91
CA LEU A 296 1.61 12.13 -24.02
C LEU A 296 2.79 12.75 -24.79
N LEU A 297 3.22 12.12 -25.89
CA LEU A 297 4.33 12.63 -26.70
C LEU A 297 4.04 14.03 -27.27
N PRO A 298 2.94 14.25 -28.00
CA PRO A 298 2.65 15.58 -28.52
C PRO A 298 2.41 16.61 -27.41
N SER A 299 1.79 16.22 -26.29
CA SER A 299 1.68 17.09 -25.10
C SER A 299 3.05 17.54 -24.59
N ALA A 300 4.02 16.62 -24.49
CA ALA A 300 5.37 16.94 -24.04
C ALA A 300 6.13 17.89 -24.96
N PHE A 301 6.02 17.72 -26.28
CA PHE A 301 6.62 18.67 -27.23
C PHE A 301 5.94 20.03 -27.18
N PHE A 302 4.60 20.04 -27.04
CA PHE A 302 3.84 21.27 -26.92
C PHE A 302 4.22 22.06 -25.67
N THR A 303 4.19 21.43 -24.49
CA THR A 303 4.55 22.09 -23.21
C THR A 303 5.97 22.62 -23.24
N ARG A 304 6.89 21.87 -23.85
CA ARG A 304 8.27 22.28 -24.01
C ARG A 304 8.46 23.51 -24.90
N GLN A 305 7.65 23.61 -25.96
CA GLN A 305 7.74 24.71 -26.93
C GLN A 305 7.06 25.99 -26.45
N THR A 306 5.92 25.87 -25.75
CA THR A 306 5.10 27.02 -25.34
C THR A 306 5.30 27.42 -23.89
N GLY A 307 5.82 26.51 -23.05
CA GLY A 307 5.84 26.66 -21.59
C GLY A 307 4.46 26.53 -20.95
N GLN A 308 3.41 26.18 -21.71
CA GLN A 308 2.05 26.03 -21.19
C GLN A 308 1.83 24.58 -20.75
N ALA A 309 1.40 24.39 -19.50
CA ALA A 309 1.10 23.07 -18.95
C ALA A 309 -0.12 22.43 -19.64
N VAL A 310 -0.10 21.09 -19.74
CA VAL A 310 -1.24 20.30 -20.25
C VAL A 310 -1.83 19.47 -19.12
N VAL A 311 -3.15 19.58 -18.91
CA VAL A 311 -3.88 18.75 -17.95
C VAL A 311 -4.28 17.44 -18.63
N ILE A 312 -4.05 16.32 -17.96
CA ILE A 312 -4.45 14.99 -18.41
C ILE A 312 -5.43 14.43 -17.38
N SER A 313 -6.65 14.19 -17.81
CA SER A 313 -7.71 13.67 -16.97
C SER A 313 -8.01 12.22 -17.32
N THR A 314 -8.00 11.34 -16.32
CA THR A 314 -8.33 9.92 -16.47
C THR A 314 -9.46 9.51 -15.53
N HIS A 315 -10.06 8.35 -15.81
CA HIS A 315 -11.20 7.87 -15.04
C HIS A 315 -10.80 7.12 -13.76
N THR A 316 -9.84 6.21 -13.83
CA THR A 316 -9.51 5.30 -12.72
C THR A 316 -8.16 5.60 -12.09
N ILE A 317 -8.01 5.25 -10.80
CA ILE A 317 -6.74 5.34 -10.08
C ILE A 317 -5.68 4.48 -10.77
N GLN A 318 -6.04 3.27 -11.20
CA GLN A 318 -5.12 2.36 -11.88
C GLN A 318 -4.52 2.97 -13.15
N LEU A 319 -5.30 3.72 -13.93
CA LEU A 319 -4.79 4.43 -15.11
C LEU A 319 -3.86 5.59 -14.73
N GLN A 320 -4.12 6.30 -13.64
CA GLN A 320 -3.22 7.35 -13.13
C GLN A 320 -1.87 6.78 -12.72
N GLU A 321 -1.89 5.69 -11.94
CA GLU A 321 -0.67 5.00 -11.52
C GLU A 321 0.11 4.45 -12.71
N GLN A 322 -0.59 3.86 -13.69
CA GLN A 322 0.04 3.41 -14.94
C GLN A 322 0.69 4.57 -15.69
N LEU A 323 0.03 5.72 -15.79
CA LEU A 323 0.60 6.91 -16.41
C LEU A 323 1.88 7.34 -15.67
N LEU A 324 1.83 7.50 -14.35
CA LEU A 324 2.92 8.05 -13.55
C LEU A 324 4.13 7.12 -13.41
N HIS A 325 3.91 5.83 -13.17
CA HIS A 325 4.98 4.90 -12.83
C HIS A 325 5.51 4.11 -14.03
N LYS A 326 4.74 4.05 -15.13
CA LYS A 326 5.14 3.31 -16.35
C LYS A 326 5.30 4.22 -17.55
N GLU A 327 4.28 4.99 -17.90
CA GLU A 327 4.22 5.66 -19.21
C GLU A 327 5.00 6.98 -19.24
N ILE A 328 4.98 7.77 -18.17
CA ILE A 328 5.79 8.98 -18.03
C ILE A 328 7.29 8.65 -17.95
N PRO A 329 7.76 7.68 -17.14
CA PRO A 329 9.16 7.26 -17.15
C PRO A 329 9.61 6.73 -18.51
N LEU A 330 8.74 5.99 -19.20
CA LEU A 330 8.98 5.54 -20.57
C LEU A 330 9.08 6.74 -21.53
N LEU A 331 8.15 7.69 -21.47
CA LEU A 331 8.17 8.89 -22.29
C LEU A 331 9.47 9.68 -22.06
N ASN A 332 9.90 9.83 -20.81
CA ASN A 332 11.16 10.47 -20.44
C ASN A 332 12.41 9.73 -20.95
N LYS A 333 12.33 8.44 -21.32
CA LYS A 333 13.41 7.71 -22.01
C LYS A 333 13.41 7.96 -23.52
N ILE A 334 12.22 8.18 -24.09
CA ILE A 334 12.00 8.40 -25.53
C ILE A 334 12.37 9.83 -25.91
N LEU A 335 11.97 10.80 -25.09
CA LEU A 335 12.15 12.22 -25.36
C LEU A 335 13.64 12.64 -25.31
N PRO A 336 14.07 13.58 -26.17
CA PRO A 336 15.39 14.20 -26.08
C PRO A 336 15.52 15.18 -24.90
N PHE A 337 14.43 15.46 -24.18
CA PHE A 337 14.37 16.27 -22.97
C PHE A 337 13.59 15.52 -21.89
N LYS A 338 13.61 16.04 -20.66
CA LYS A 338 12.78 15.51 -19.57
C LYS A 338 11.55 16.40 -19.39
N ILE A 339 10.43 15.76 -19.09
CA ILE A 339 9.19 16.40 -18.65
C ILE A 339 8.91 16.07 -17.20
N LYS A 340 8.30 17.03 -16.51
CA LYS A 340 7.79 16.89 -15.16
C LYS A 340 6.29 16.67 -15.21
N ALA A 341 5.87 15.47 -14.81
CA ALA A 341 4.46 15.16 -14.59
C ALA A 341 4.16 15.12 -13.09
N VAL A 342 3.03 15.68 -12.67
CA VAL A 342 2.58 15.68 -11.27
C VAL A 342 1.14 15.19 -11.20
N LEU A 343 0.85 14.31 -10.24
CA LEU A 343 -0.50 13.90 -9.90
C LEU A 343 -1.12 14.91 -8.93
N LEU A 344 -2.28 15.44 -9.27
CA LEU A 344 -3.04 16.32 -8.39
C LEU A 344 -4.46 15.77 -8.20
N LYS A 345 -4.77 15.40 -6.96
CA LYS A 345 -6.09 14.93 -6.54
C LYS A 345 -6.83 15.99 -5.73
N GLY A 346 -8.10 15.74 -5.45
CA GLY A 346 -8.88 16.60 -4.57
C GLY A 346 -8.31 16.63 -3.15
N ARG A 347 -8.45 17.75 -2.44
CA ARG A 347 -7.89 17.96 -1.09
C ARG A 347 -8.29 16.86 -0.07
N SER A 348 -9.44 16.24 -0.26
CA SER A 348 -9.93 15.12 0.56
C SER A 348 -9.11 13.83 0.46
N HIS A 349 -8.27 13.70 -0.56
CA HIS A 349 -7.34 12.57 -0.70
C HIS A 349 -6.08 12.74 0.14
N TYR A 350 -5.79 13.94 0.64
CA TYR A 350 -4.58 14.19 1.39
C TYR A 350 -4.86 14.21 2.89
N VAL A 351 -3.96 13.62 3.68
CA VAL A 351 -4.03 13.68 5.15
C VAL A 351 -3.78 15.10 5.66
N SER A 352 -4.60 15.56 6.61
CA SER A 352 -4.30 16.74 7.41
C SER A 352 -3.52 16.32 8.65
N LEU A 353 -2.23 16.66 8.69
CA LEU A 353 -1.36 16.35 9.82
C LEU A 353 -1.83 17.01 11.14
N GLU A 354 -2.38 18.22 11.06
CA GLU A 354 -2.95 18.93 12.21
C GLU A 354 -4.12 18.14 12.82
N LYS A 355 -5.11 17.78 12.00
CA LYS A 355 -6.27 17.00 12.46
C LYS A 355 -5.84 15.62 12.95
N PHE A 356 -4.94 14.95 12.23
CA PHE A 356 -4.42 13.65 12.65
C PHE A 356 -3.77 13.75 14.04
N SER A 357 -2.86 14.72 14.24
CA SER A 357 -2.20 14.99 15.53
C SER A 357 -3.20 15.27 16.66
N GLN A 358 -4.28 16.00 16.39
CA GLN A 358 -5.35 16.24 17.37
C GLN A 358 -6.04 14.93 17.76
N THR A 359 -6.41 14.09 16.78
CA THR A 359 -7.08 12.81 17.06
C THR A 359 -6.21 11.79 17.79
N LEU A 360 -4.88 11.91 17.76
CA LEU A 360 -3.98 11.08 18.57
C LEU A 360 -4.05 11.41 20.08
N LYS A 361 -4.59 12.57 20.45
CA LYS A 361 -4.79 12.96 21.85
C LYS A 361 -6.06 12.38 22.44
N GLU A 362 -7.04 12.07 21.58
CA GLU A 362 -8.32 11.48 21.96
C GLU A 362 -8.15 10.01 22.34
N GLU A 363 -8.71 9.62 23.48
CA GLU A 363 -8.88 8.22 23.85
C GLU A 363 -10.03 7.62 23.04
N ASN A 364 -9.81 6.44 22.48
CA ASN A 364 -10.80 5.73 21.67
C ASN A 364 -10.51 4.22 21.74
N ASP A 365 -11.54 3.42 22.03
CA ASP A 365 -11.42 1.96 22.16
C ASP A 365 -11.83 1.23 20.86
N ASN A 366 -12.12 1.97 19.78
CA ASN A 366 -12.50 1.38 18.51
C ASN A 366 -11.27 0.80 17.78
N TYR A 367 -11.27 -0.53 17.65
CA TYR A 367 -10.26 -1.32 16.94
C TYR A 367 -9.84 -0.73 15.59
N ASP A 368 -10.79 -0.53 14.66
CA ASP A 368 -10.47 -0.04 13.30
C ASP A 368 -9.84 1.35 13.33
N THR A 369 -10.28 2.22 14.25
CA THR A 369 -9.72 3.56 14.40
C THR A 369 -8.28 3.52 14.91
N ASN A 370 -8.01 2.73 15.97
CA ASN A 370 -6.67 2.61 16.53
C ASN A 370 -5.71 1.94 15.55
N LEU A 371 -6.16 0.88 14.89
CA LEU A 371 -5.40 0.24 13.83
C LEU A 371 -5.06 1.24 12.73
N THR A 372 -6.05 2.00 12.22
CA THR A 372 -5.80 3.00 11.17
C THR A 372 -4.84 4.11 11.63
N LYS A 373 -4.95 4.58 12.89
CA LYS A 373 -3.98 5.52 13.46
C LYS A 373 -2.56 4.95 13.44
N MET A 374 -2.41 3.68 13.81
CA MET A 374 -1.12 2.97 13.79
C MET A 374 -0.58 2.81 12.36
N GLN A 375 -1.42 2.47 11.38
CA GLN A 375 -1.06 2.42 9.95
C GLN A 375 -0.51 3.77 9.48
N ILE A 376 -1.21 4.87 9.79
CA ILE A 376 -0.81 6.22 9.38
C ILE A 376 0.49 6.63 10.06
N LEU A 377 0.69 6.30 11.34
CA LEU A 377 1.94 6.61 12.06
C LEU A 377 3.17 5.97 11.41
N VAL A 378 3.07 4.73 10.95
CA VAL A 378 4.14 4.06 10.19
C VAL A 378 4.27 4.68 8.80
N TRP A 379 3.15 4.82 8.08
CA TRP A 379 3.13 5.36 6.72
C TRP A 379 3.70 6.78 6.62
N LEU A 380 3.49 7.64 7.60
CA LEU A 380 4.07 8.98 7.65
C LEU A 380 5.60 8.99 7.66
N THR A 381 6.24 7.89 8.09
CA THR A 381 7.70 7.73 8.02
C THR A 381 8.20 7.33 6.63
N GLU A 382 7.29 7.05 5.69
CA GLU A 382 7.59 6.44 4.37
C GLU A 382 7.03 7.26 3.19
N THR A 383 5.86 7.89 3.36
CA THR A 383 5.17 8.64 2.30
C THR A 383 5.81 9.99 2.00
N GLU A 384 5.78 10.36 0.72
CA GLU A 384 6.16 11.71 0.25
C GLU A 384 4.92 12.53 -0.17
N THR A 385 3.82 11.84 -0.51
CA THR A 385 2.64 12.43 -1.12
C THR A 385 1.52 12.67 -0.11
N GLY A 386 1.45 11.88 0.97
CA GLY A 386 0.37 11.95 1.95
C GLY A 386 -1.01 11.62 1.36
N ASP A 387 -1.04 10.87 0.26
CA ASP A 387 -2.24 10.44 -0.45
C ASP A 387 -2.86 9.19 0.19
N ARG A 388 -4.16 9.25 0.49
CA ARG A 388 -4.98 8.14 0.99
C ARG A 388 -4.84 6.88 0.14
N ASP A 389 -4.71 7.04 -1.17
CA ASP A 389 -4.72 5.90 -2.09
C ASP A 389 -3.48 5.02 -1.95
N GLU A 390 -2.43 5.51 -1.27
CA GLU A 390 -1.29 4.68 -0.84
C GLU A 390 -1.66 3.71 0.28
N LEU A 391 -2.74 3.96 1.03
CA LEU A 391 -3.14 3.17 2.20
C LEU A 391 -4.21 2.14 1.88
N ASN A 392 -3.99 0.89 2.31
CA ASN A 392 -5.01 -0.15 2.31
C ASN A 392 -5.84 -0.10 3.60
N LEU A 393 -6.87 0.77 3.60
CA LEU A 393 -7.76 1.02 4.73
C LEU A 393 -9.00 0.12 4.72
N SER A 394 -9.39 -0.39 5.89
CA SER A 394 -10.70 -1.06 6.06
C SER A 394 -11.86 -0.08 5.91
N SER A 395 -13.08 -0.59 5.78
CA SER A 395 -14.30 0.23 5.80
C SER A 395 -14.37 1.14 7.05
N GLY A 396 -13.97 0.63 8.22
CA GLY A 396 -13.85 1.42 9.45
C GLY A 396 -12.75 2.49 9.35
N GLY A 397 -11.61 2.15 8.76
CA GLY A 397 -10.52 3.10 8.49
C GLY A 397 -10.93 4.24 7.54
N LEU A 398 -11.78 3.97 6.54
CA LEU A 398 -12.32 5.01 5.65
C LEU A 398 -13.24 5.99 6.38
N ILE A 399 -14.02 5.50 7.37
CA ILE A 399 -14.83 6.37 8.23
C ILE A 399 -13.92 7.28 9.05
N TYR A 400 -12.83 6.74 9.60
CA TYR A 400 -11.85 7.54 10.32
C TYR A 400 -11.12 8.54 9.41
N TRP A 401 -10.76 8.15 8.17
CA TRP A 401 -10.16 9.05 7.18
C TRP A 401 -10.98 10.33 6.97
N ASN A 402 -12.31 10.22 6.95
CA ASN A 402 -13.19 11.39 6.81
C ASN A 402 -13.02 12.43 7.92
N LYS A 403 -12.49 12.07 9.09
CA LYS A 403 -12.19 12.98 10.19
C LYS A 403 -10.86 13.72 10.00
N ILE A 404 -9.89 13.08 9.34
CA ILE A 404 -8.50 13.57 9.26
C ILE A 404 -8.10 14.05 7.87
N LYS A 405 -8.94 13.87 6.85
CA LYS A 405 -8.68 14.40 5.51
C LYS A 405 -8.61 15.93 5.48
N GLY A 406 -7.94 16.46 4.47
CA GLY A 406 -7.91 17.90 4.20
C GLY A 406 -9.30 18.45 3.87
N ASP A 407 -9.73 19.49 4.61
CA ASP A 407 -10.90 20.32 4.31
C ASP A 407 -10.47 21.74 3.93
N GLN A 408 -11.41 22.64 3.62
CA GLN A 408 -11.12 24.02 3.19
C GLN A 408 -10.14 24.75 4.13
N PRO A 409 -9.23 25.60 3.60
CA PRO A 409 -8.16 26.25 4.36
C PRO A 409 -8.63 27.07 5.57
N ALA A 410 -9.89 27.50 5.60
CA ALA A 410 -10.48 28.30 6.69
C ALA A 410 -10.44 27.61 8.07
N PHE A 411 -10.17 26.30 8.12
CA PHE A 411 -10.11 25.50 9.34
C PHE A 411 -8.69 25.13 9.80
N LEU A 412 -7.64 25.51 9.06
CA LEU A 412 -6.26 25.32 9.52
C LEU A 412 -5.92 26.44 10.51
N THR A 413 -5.67 26.06 11.77
CA THR A 413 -5.45 27.04 12.84
C THR A 413 -3.97 27.34 13.08
N GLY A 414 -3.07 26.39 12.78
CA GLY A 414 -1.63 26.58 12.91
C GLY A 414 -0.91 26.86 11.59
N GLN A 415 -0.32 28.05 11.45
CA GLN A 415 0.49 28.43 10.28
C GLN A 415 1.69 27.47 10.04
N GLU A 416 2.22 26.87 11.11
CA GLU A 416 3.32 25.91 11.06
C GLU A 416 2.98 24.62 10.29
N TRP A 417 1.71 24.21 10.24
CA TRP A 417 1.30 23.00 9.53
C TRP A 417 1.28 23.20 8.01
N LEU A 418 1.23 24.45 7.54
CA LEU A 418 1.19 24.78 6.11
C LEU A 418 2.45 24.32 5.39
N GLU A 419 3.62 24.42 6.03
CA GLU A 419 4.90 23.95 5.46
C GLU A 419 4.94 22.43 5.29
N LYS A 420 4.11 21.70 6.06
CA LYS A 420 4.00 20.24 6.01
C LYS A 420 2.73 19.75 5.31
N ASP A 421 1.90 20.64 4.76
CA ASP A 421 0.64 20.29 4.09
C ASP A 421 0.94 19.62 2.74
N PHE A 422 0.62 18.33 2.67
CA PHE A 422 0.81 17.49 1.49
C PHE A 422 0.06 18.00 0.25
N TYR A 423 -1.17 18.51 0.42
CA TYR A 423 -1.96 19.02 -0.69
C TYR A 423 -1.39 20.34 -1.21
N LEU A 424 -0.98 21.25 -0.33
CA LEU A 424 -0.36 22.51 -0.77
C LEU A 424 0.94 22.25 -1.54
N ARG A 425 1.76 21.31 -1.08
CA ARG A 425 2.95 20.86 -1.81
C ARG A 425 2.61 20.25 -3.17
N ALA A 426 1.61 19.38 -3.25
CA ALA A 426 1.15 18.80 -4.52
C ALA A 426 0.65 19.89 -5.48
N LYS A 427 -0.09 20.89 -4.97
CA LYS A 427 -0.59 22.03 -5.74
C LYS A 427 0.55 22.92 -6.25
N GLU A 428 1.54 23.22 -5.42
CA GLU A 428 2.74 23.98 -5.82
C GLU A 428 3.57 23.21 -6.85
N ALA A 429 3.74 21.90 -6.66
CA ALA A 429 4.43 21.04 -7.62
C ALA A 429 3.70 21.02 -8.98
N ALA A 430 2.37 20.94 -8.97
CA ALA A 430 1.54 21.00 -10.18
C ALA A 430 1.62 22.37 -10.88
N GLY A 431 1.73 23.47 -10.13
CA GLY A 431 1.94 24.80 -10.71
C GLY A 431 3.26 24.96 -11.46
N ASN A 432 4.22 24.08 -11.19
CA ASN A 432 5.54 24.02 -11.85
C ASN A 432 5.71 22.76 -12.70
N ALA A 433 4.62 22.09 -13.11
CA ALA A 433 4.67 20.85 -13.89
C ALA A 433 4.39 21.11 -15.38
N ASP A 434 5.00 20.31 -16.25
CA ASP A 434 4.67 20.31 -17.68
C ASP A 434 3.32 19.60 -17.93
N LEU A 435 3.13 18.47 -17.24
CA LEU A 435 1.91 17.67 -17.31
C LEU A 435 1.26 17.54 -15.93
N ILE A 436 -0.03 17.82 -15.84
CA ILE A 436 -0.80 17.66 -14.60
C ILE A 436 -1.79 16.51 -14.80
N ILE A 437 -1.57 15.40 -14.11
CA ILE A 437 -2.48 14.25 -14.16
C ILE A 437 -3.53 14.41 -13.06
N THR A 438 -4.80 14.20 -13.39
CA THR A 438 -5.91 14.29 -12.43
C THR A 438 -7.08 13.35 -12.81
N ASN A 439 -8.13 13.30 -12.00
CA ASN A 439 -9.36 12.58 -12.32
C ASN A 439 -10.40 13.49 -13.01
N HIS A 440 -11.38 12.87 -13.68
CA HIS A 440 -12.47 13.60 -14.33
C HIS A 440 -13.28 14.46 -13.36
N ALA A 441 -13.53 13.98 -12.14
CA ALA A 441 -14.33 14.70 -11.16
C ALA A 441 -13.68 16.03 -10.73
N LEU A 442 -12.36 16.06 -10.56
CA LEU A 442 -11.61 17.25 -10.18
C LEU A 442 -11.57 18.25 -11.33
N LEU A 443 -11.27 17.77 -12.55
CA LEU A 443 -11.28 18.60 -13.76
C LEU A 443 -12.64 19.29 -13.94
N LEU A 444 -13.74 18.52 -13.86
CA LEU A 444 -15.10 19.06 -14.02
C LEU A 444 -15.47 20.03 -12.89
N SER A 445 -15.09 19.72 -11.64
CA SER A 445 -15.38 20.59 -10.50
C SER A 445 -14.65 21.92 -10.60
N ASP A 446 -13.38 21.90 -11.04
CA ASP A 446 -12.60 23.12 -11.25
C ASP A 446 -13.24 24.02 -12.31
N LEU A 447 -13.68 23.43 -13.43
CA LEU A 447 -14.35 24.11 -14.53
C LEU A 447 -15.72 24.67 -14.15
N ALA A 448 -16.57 23.87 -13.49
CA ALA A 448 -17.93 24.24 -13.15
C ALA A 448 -17.99 25.38 -12.12
N TYR A 449 -17.06 25.38 -11.16
CA TYR A 449 -17.07 26.32 -10.03
C TYR A 449 -16.02 27.43 -10.12
N LYS A 450 -15.18 27.46 -11.18
CA LYS A 450 -13.98 28.32 -11.27
C LYS A 450 -13.16 28.28 -9.98
N ALA A 451 -13.07 27.09 -9.38
CA ALA A 451 -12.63 26.91 -8.01
C ALA A 451 -11.13 27.14 -7.83
N SER A 452 -10.37 27.32 -8.92
CA SER A 452 -8.92 27.53 -8.91
C SER A 452 -8.19 26.45 -8.10
N ILE A 453 -8.70 25.22 -8.19
CA ILE A 453 -8.15 24.01 -7.57
C ILE A 453 -6.95 23.57 -8.39
N LEU A 454 -7.14 23.42 -9.70
CA LEU A 454 -6.04 23.19 -10.64
C LEU A 454 -5.30 24.52 -10.90
N PRO A 455 -3.98 24.48 -11.15
CA PRO A 455 -3.27 25.61 -11.73
C PRO A 455 -3.94 26.08 -13.02
N SER A 456 -3.82 27.36 -13.38
CA SER A 456 -4.40 27.88 -14.63
C SER A 456 -3.92 27.05 -15.83
N PHE A 457 -4.86 26.53 -16.62
CA PHE A 457 -4.57 25.71 -17.79
C PHE A 457 -5.49 26.12 -18.95
N ASP A 458 -4.93 26.07 -20.17
CA ASP A 458 -5.68 26.32 -21.41
C ASP A 458 -5.88 25.03 -22.22
N TYR A 459 -5.11 23.97 -21.92
CA TYR A 459 -5.08 22.73 -22.70
C TYR A 459 -5.33 21.53 -21.79
N ALA A 460 -6.25 20.66 -22.24
CA ALA A 460 -6.57 19.42 -21.56
C ALA A 460 -6.74 18.25 -22.52
N VAL A 461 -6.27 17.10 -22.07
CA VAL A 461 -6.55 15.78 -22.63
C VAL A 461 -7.49 15.05 -21.69
N ILE A 462 -8.59 14.55 -22.22
CA ILE A 462 -9.53 13.72 -21.48
C ILE A 462 -9.45 12.31 -22.06
N ASP A 463 -8.84 11.40 -21.30
CA ASP A 463 -8.79 9.97 -21.63
C ASP A 463 -10.09 9.29 -21.19
N GLU A 464 -10.50 8.23 -21.89
CA GLU A 464 -11.76 7.50 -21.64
C GLU A 464 -13.00 8.42 -21.50
N ALA A 465 -13.08 9.44 -22.37
CA ALA A 465 -14.10 10.48 -22.30
C ALA A 465 -15.56 9.98 -22.44
N THR A 466 -15.76 8.73 -22.85
CA THR A 466 -17.07 8.07 -22.93
C THR A 466 -17.85 8.11 -21.62
N ILE A 467 -17.15 8.18 -20.49
CA ILE A 467 -17.73 8.21 -19.14
C ILE A 467 -18.27 9.60 -18.76
N LEU A 468 -17.90 10.65 -19.49
CA LEU A 468 -18.36 12.03 -19.25
C LEU A 468 -19.82 12.31 -19.66
N LYS A 469 -20.65 11.28 -19.87
CA LYS A 469 -21.98 11.41 -20.49
C LYS A 469 -23.05 12.17 -19.68
N LYS A 470 -22.71 12.88 -18.61
CA LYS A 470 -23.55 13.90 -17.97
C LYS A 470 -22.69 14.93 -17.22
N GLN A 471 -22.31 16.04 -17.87
CA GLN A 471 -22.48 17.43 -17.37
C GLN A 471 -21.73 18.48 -18.22
N GLN A 472 -22.54 19.31 -18.89
CA GLN A 472 -22.39 20.69 -19.40
C GLN A 472 -21.29 21.15 -20.39
N GLU A 473 -21.75 22.08 -21.24
CA GLU A 473 -21.11 22.79 -22.34
C GLU A 473 -20.28 24.01 -21.87
N GLY A 474 -19.16 24.28 -22.54
CA GLY A 474 -18.41 25.53 -22.40
C GLY A 474 -16.91 25.34 -22.45
N PHE A 475 -16.33 25.19 -23.64
CA PHE A 475 -14.88 25.10 -23.79
C PHE A 475 -14.36 25.80 -25.05
N LEU A 476 -13.10 26.22 -25.00
CA LEU A 476 -12.22 26.59 -26.12
C LEU A 476 -11.00 25.64 -26.04
N GLY A 477 -10.88 24.69 -26.98
CA GLY A 477 -9.87 23.61 -27.02
C GLY A 477 -10.05 22.46 -26.00
N ILE A 478 -10.54 21.29 -26.43
CA ILE A 478 -10.60 20.03 -25.67
C ILE A 478 -10.18 18.95 -26.63
N LEU A 479 -9.20 18.16 -26.24
CA LEU A 479 -8.98 16.86 -26.86
C LEU A 479 -9.76 15.80 -26.08
N LEU A 480 -10.85 15.33 -26.66
CA LEU A 480 -11.62 14.20 -26.17
C LEU A 480 -11.08 12.95 -26.85
N ILE A 481 -10.47 12.05 -26.09
CA ILE A 481 -10.05 10.74 -26.61
C ILE A 481 -11.08 9.73 -26.11
N ILE A 482 -11.77 9.12 -27.08
CA ILE A 482 -12.78 8.07 -26.90
C ILE A 482 -12.11 6.71 -26.98
#